data_AF-A0AB40BQH8-F1
#
_entry.id   AF-A0AB40BQH8-F1
#
_cell.length_a   1.000
_cell.length_b   1.000
_cell.length_c   1.000
_cell.angle_alpha   90.00
_cell.angle_beta   90.00
_cell.angle_gamma   90.00
#
_symmetry.space_group_name_H-M   'P 1'
#
loop_
_entity.id
_entity.type
_entity.pdbx_description
1 polymer ?
#
loop_
_entity_poly.entity_id
_entity_poly.type
_entity_poly.pdbx_seq_one_letter_code
_entity_poly.pdbx_strand_id
1 'polypeptide(L)'
;MDLLPGRDDYQLTLLRILEAVTEDPPVIVNDLNVFTSRILPSLVSLYKGNKDDDARFLCLKILFDVMVVILNDKPNTSADDDEQIMKDLRSITQAHFLPLYPILIEDEDPIPMYAQKLLLMLIEFNYVKVSDILHMKTVSQCFEFLLGDLSNANVNSVKLCLAMTSAPEMDTKILSHLRVVRKIGNLLEFVYAKDMEDLLEPTLGLCKAFILRGIGSNKGIAYSKDPALLGNIAFDMTIAVDQQHCINDISDFGSNVAVFLDLIGKLETEISDLASECVVLLLKAAPREATIGLLTNLPKIYTLLESMHQHLSGIQLLRLLYGFAFSCRQYLSQAMIISLAVSTIKKIEVLISGLQNSKIPGVAEAARSLSLELQRLPRV
;
A
#
# COMPACT_ATOMS: atom_id res chain seq x y z
N MET A 1 -23.90 -2.26 43.62
CA MET A 1 -24.98 -2.41 42.63
C MET A 1 -24.82 -3.81 42.09
N ASP A 2 -25.56 -4.74 42.68
CA ASP A 2 -25.32 -6.17 42.52
C ASP A 2 -25.70 -6.63 41.11
N LEU A 3 -24.76 -7.26 40.42
CA LEU A 3 -24.99 -7.90 39.13
C LEU A 3 -25.99 -9.04 39.33
N LEU A 4 -27.13 -8.98 38.63
CA LEU A 4 -28.08 -10.08 38.56
C LEU A 4 -27.36 -11.34 38.03
N PRO A 5 -27.32 -12.46 38.79
CA PRO A 5 -26.74 -13.70 38.29
C PRO A 5 -27.48 -14.15 37.01
N GLY A 6 -26.72 -14.45 35.95
CA GLY A 6 -27.25 -14.88 34.64
C GLY A 6 -27.56 -13.77 33.64
N ARG A 7 -27.32 -12.49 33.98
CA ARG A 7 -27.47 -11.38 33.02
C ARG A 7 -26.55 -11.55 31.80
N ASP A 8 -25.30 -11.88 32.03
CA ASP A 8 -24.28 -11.97 30.98
C ASP A 8 -24.59 -13.14 30.05
N ASP A 9 -24.99 -14.31 30.59
CA ASP A 9 -25.44 -15.48 29.84
C ASP A 9 -26.68 -15.19 28.98
N TYR A 10 -27.63 -14.43 29.52
CA TYR A 10 -28.82 -14.01 28.78
C TYR A 10 -28.45 -13.07 27.63
N GLN A 11 -27.58 -12.08 27.87
CA GLN A 11 -27.11 -11.17 26.84
C GLN A 11 -26.35 -11.90 25.73
N LEU A 12 -25.48 -12.86 26.09
CA LEU A 12 -24.77 -13.69 25.11
C LEU A 12 -25.73 -14.53 24.28
N THR A 13 -26.76 -15.11 24.91
CA THR A 13 -27.80 -15.87 24.20
C THR A 13 -28.57 -15.00 23.22
N LEU A 14 -28.96 -13.78 23.61
CA LEU A 14 -29.62 -12.83 22.70
C LEU A 14 -28.73 -12.42 21.53
N LEU A 15 -27.44 -12.20 21.77
CA LEU A 15 -26.48 -11.89 20.71
C LEU A 15 -26.39 -13.04 19.69
N ARG A 16 -26.34 -14.30 20.15
CA ARG A 16 -26.34 -15.47 19.26
C ARG A 16 -27.63 -15.61 18.45
N ILE A 17 -28.78 -15.29 19.05
CA ILE A 17 -30.05 -15.27 18.31
C ILE A 17 -30.02 -14.18 17.24
N LEU A 18 -29.54 -12.98 17.59
CA LEU A 18 -29.45 -11.87 16.65
C LEU A 18 -28.47 -12.18 15.52
N GLU A 19 -27.32 -12.77 15.81
CA GLU A 19 -26.36 -13.28 14.83
C GLU A 19 -27.05 -14.20 13.83
N ALA A 20 -27.76 -15.23 14.31
CA ALA A 20 -28.49 -16.17 13.44
C ALA A 20 -29.58 -15.49 12.60
N VAL A 21 -30.23 -14.43 13.12
CA VAL A 21 -31.21 -13.65 12.36
C VAL A 21 -30.52 -12.83 11.25
N THR A 22 -29.34 -12.29 11.52
CA THR A 22 -28.57 -11.50 10.54
C THR A 22 -27.87 -12.33 9.47
N GLU A 23 -27.84 -13.66 9.60
CA GLU A 23 -27.36 -14.56 8.55
C GLU A 23 -28.25 -14.59 7.31
N ASP A 24 -29.50 -14.11 7.38
CA ASP A 24 -30.44 -14.01 6.25
C ASP A 24 -30.53 -12.55 5.74
N PRO A 25 -29.80 -12.16 4.66
CA PRO A 25 -29.74 -10.77 4.18
C PRO A 25 -31.10 -10.10 3.93
N PRO A 26 -32.13 -10.79 3.39
CA PRO A 26 -33.49 -10.25 3.28
C PRO A 26 -34.06 -9.68 4.59
N VAL A 27 -33.73 -10.24 5.75
CA VAL A 27 -34.19 -9.70 7.04
C VAL A 27 -33.62 -8.31 7.28
N ILE A 28 -32.35 -8.10 6.95
CA ILE A 28 -31.68 -6.80 7.09
C ILE A 28 -32.26 -5.80 6.09
N VAL A 29 -32.41 -6.22 4.82
CA VAL A 29 -32.89 -5.35 3.73
C VAL A 29 -34.35 -4.94 3.91
N ASN A 30 -35.21 -5.83 4.44
CA ASN A 30 -36.62 -5.52 4.66
C ASN A 30 -36.83 -4.56 5.85
N ASP A 31 -35.93 -4.56 6.83
CA ASP A 31 -36.04 -3.79 8.08
C ASP A 31 -34.87 -2.82 8.32
N LEU A 32 -34.32 -2.23 7.25
CA LEU A 32 -33.13 -1.35 7.30
C LEU A 32 -33.22 -0.27 8.37
N ASN A 33 -34.37 0.39 8.49
CA ASN A 33 -34.59 1.44 9.48
C ASN A 33 -34.44 0.93 10.92
N VAL A 34 -34.84 -0.32 11.21
CA VAL A 34 -34.68 -0.91 12.54
C VAL A 34 -33.19 -1.18 12.81
N PHE A 35 -32.48 -1.70 11.81
CA PHE A 35 -31.06 -1.97 11.94
C PHE A 35 -30.25 -0.69 12.13
N THR A 36 -30.49 0.34 11.33
CA THR A 36 -29.78 1.62 11.39
C THR A 36 -30.12 2.41 12.66
N SER A 37 -31.40 2.56 13.00
CA SER A 37 -31.80 3.42 14.13
C SER A 37 -31.71 2.76 15.51
N ARG A 38 -31.73 1.42 15.60
CA ARG A 38 -31.80 0.71 16.89
C ARG A 38 -30.70 -0.33 17.07
N ILE A 39 -30.58 -1.29 16.16
CA ILE A 39 -29.69 -2.44 16.36
C ILE A 39 -28.23 -2.00 16.39
N LEU A 40 -27.76 -1.30 15.35
CA LEU A 40 -26.35 -0.88 15.24
C LEU A 40 -25.90 0.02 16.42
N PRO A 41 -26.65 1.08 16.81
CA PRO A 41 -26.31 1.86 18.00
C PRO A 41 -26.30 1.02 19.30
N SER A 42 -27.23 0.07 19.44
CA SER A 42 -27.32 -0.78 20.63
C SER A 42 -26.13 -1.72 20.75
N LEU A 43 -25.66 -2.29 19.63
CA LEU A 43 -24.47 -3.14 19.59
C LEU A 43 -23.22 -2.36 20.01
N VAL A 44 -23.07 -1.11 19.56
CA VAL A 44 -21.96 -0.24 19.99
C VAL A 44 -22.04 0.08 21.48
N SER A 45 -23.23 0.38 22.00
CA SER A 45 -23.41 0.61 23.44
C SER A 45 -23.12 -0.64 24.26
N LEU A 46 -23.53 -1.82 23.75
CA LEU A 46 -23.32 -3.09 24.44
C LEU A 46 -21.85 -3.47 24.46
N TYR A 47 -21.15 -3.32 23.33
CA TYR A 47 -19.70 -3.53 23.24
C TYR A 47 -18.95 -2.73 24.32
N LYS A 48 -19.21 -1.41 24.42
CA LYS A 48 -18.53 -0.54 25.40
C LYS A 48 -18.79 -0.91 26.86
N GLY A 49 -19.96 -1.48 27.14
CA GLY A 49 -20.38 -1.84 28.49
C GLY A 49 -20.02 -3.26 28.91
N ASN A 50 -19.50 -4.08 27.99
CA ASN A 50 -19.24 -5.49 28.23
C ASN A 50 -17.77 -5.77 28.54
N LYS A 51 -17.52 -6.72 29.44
CA LYS A 51 -16.19 -7.20 29.83
C LYS A 51 -15.88 -8.60 29.29
N ASP A 52 -16.91 -9.30 28.81
CA ASP A 52 -16.78 -10.61 28.21
C ASP A 52 -16.31 -10.49 26.75
N ASP A 53 -15.25 -11.22 26.41
CA ASP A 53 -14.57 -11.11 25.12
C ASP A 53 -15.45 -11.67 23.99
N ASP A 54 -16.15 -12.78 24.24
CA ASP A 54 -17.07 -13.41 23.28
C ASP A 54 -18.24 -12.48 22.93
N ALA A 55 -18.83 -11.84 23.93
CA ALA A 55 -19.92 -10.90 23.73
C ALA A 55 -19.47 -9.63 23.01
N ARG A 56 -18.26 -9.11 23.30
CA ARG A 56 -17.68 -7.98 22.56
C ARG A 56 -17.45 -8.36 21.10
N PHE A 57 -16.86 -9.53 20.85
CA PHE A 57 -16.64 -10.02 19.50
C PHE A 57 -17.95 -10.19 18.74
N LEU A 58 -18.97 -10.83 19.33
CA LEU A 58 -20.29 -10.97 18.70
C LEU A 58 -20.95 -9.62 18.38
N CYS A 59 -20.81 -8.61 19.25
CA CYS A 59 -21.31 -7.27 18.97
C CYS A 59 -20.67 -6.68 17.69
N LEU A 60 -19.35 -6.79 17.57
CA LEU A 60 -18.64 -6.30 16.39
C LEU A 60 -18.95 -7.14 15.15
N LYS A 61 -19.03 -8.47 15.28
CA LYS A 61 -19.34 -9.37 14.17
C LYS A 61 -20.71 -9.06 13.57
N ILE A 62 -21.75 -8.96 14.39
CA ILE A 62 -23.11 -8.62 13.92
C ILE A 62 -23.12 -7.23 13.29
N LEU A 63 -22.44 -6.26 13.91
CA LEU A 63 -22.31 -4.92 13.35
C LEU A 63 -21.62 -4.94 11.97
N PHE A 64 -20.56 -5.74 11.82
CA PHE A 64 -19.86 -5.95 10.56
C PHE A 64 -20.77 -6.59 9.51
N ASP A 65 -21.41 -7.71 9.82
CA ASP A 65 -22.25 -8.47 8.89
C ASP A 65 -23.44 -7.63 8.40
N VAL A 66 -24.10 -6.89 9.30
CA VAL A 66 -25.18 -5.96 8.94
C VAL A 66 -24.66 -4.84 8.02
N MET A 67 -23.53 -4.21 8.35
CA MET A 67 -22.95 -3.16 7.51
C MET A 67 -22.57 -3.67 6.12
N VAL A 68 -22.02 -4.89 6.02
CA VAL A 68 -21.67 -5.53 4.74
C VAL A 68 -22.91 -5.71 3.86
N VAL A 69 -24.02 -6.19 4.44
CA VAL A 69 -25.27 -6.37 3.68
C VAL A 69 -25.79 -5.02 3.21
N ILE A 70 -25.86 -4.00 4.08
CA ILE A 70 -26.35 -2.66 3.70
C ILE A 70 -25.50 -2.02 2.60
N LEU A 71 -24.17 -2.23 2.64
CA LEU A 71 -23.24 -1.62 1.68
C LEU A 71 -23.23 -2.31 0.32
N ASN A 72 -23.39 -3.63 0.28
CA ASN A 72 -23.32 -4.43 -0.95
C ASN A 72 -24.69 -4.63 -1.61
N ASP A 73 -25.72 -4.91 -0.82
CA ASP A 73 -27.08 -5.10 -1.31
C ASP A 73 -27.78 -3.75 -1.33
N LYS A 74 -27.59 -3.00 -2.42
CA LYS A 74 -28.42 -1.83 -2.68
C LYS A 74 -29.87 -2.28 -2.79
N PRO A 75 -30.76 -1.86 -1.89
CA PRO A 75 -32.17 -2.20 -2.00
C PRO A 75 -32.73 -1.68 -3.34
N ASN A 76 -33.67 -2.41 -3.95
CA ASN A 76 -34.43 -1.93 -5.11
C ASN A 76 -35.48 -0.90 -4.68
N THR A 77 -35.08 0.08 -3.87
CA THR A 77 -35.92 1.10 -3.26
C THR A 77 -35.98 2.37 -4.10
N SER A 78 -36.88 3.28 -3.73
CA SER A 78 -36.97 4.57 -4.40
C SER A 78 -35.72 5.39 -4.14
N ALA A 79 -35.36 6.30 -5.05
CA ALA A 79 -34.15 7.11 -4.94
C ALA A 79 -34.09 7.96 -3.65
N ASP A 80 -35.25 8.32 -3.09
CA ASP A 80 -35.35 9.11 -1.85
C ASP A 80 -35.05 8.25 -0.60
N ASP A 81 -35.48 6.99 -0.59
CA ASP A 81 -35.23 6.05 0.51
C ASP A 81 -33.74 5.69 0.58
N ASP A 82 -33.10 5.48 -0.59
CA ASP A 82 -31.67 5.24 -0.71
C ASP A 82 -30.87 6.41 -0.10
N GLU A 83 -31.23 7.65 -0.40
CA GLU A 83 -30.53 8.82 0.13
C GLU A 83 -30.62 8.91 1.67
N GLN A 84 -31.78 8.57 2.25
CA GLN A 84 -31.98 8.59 3.69
C GLN A 84 -31.18 7.49 4.39
N ILE A 85 -31.19 6.26 3.86
CA ILE A 85 -30.40 5.13 4.39
C ILE A 85 -28.90 5.47 4.38
N MET A 86 -28.41 6.07 3.30
CA MET A 86 -27.01 6.51 3.19
C MET A 86 -26.65 7.58 4.23
N LYS A 87 -27.56 8.52 4.51
CA LYS A 87 -27.40 9.54 5.57
C LYS A 87 -27.37 8.90 6.95
N ASP A 88 -28.26 7.96 7.22
CA ASP A 88 -28.33 7.26 8.50
C ASP A 88 -27.08 6.42 8.73
N LEU A 89 -26.59 5.70 7.70
CA LEU A 89 -25.36 4.92 7.81
C LEU A 89 -24.13 5.79 8.06
N ARG A 90 -24.05 6.96 7.38
CA ARG A 90 -23.00 7.95 7.64
C ARG A 90 -23.08 8.48 9.07
N SER A 91 -24.29 8.78 9.56
CA SER A 91 -24.53 9.22 10.93
C SER A 91 -24.06 8.17 11.94
N ILE A 92 -24.41 6.89 11.74
CA ILE A 92 -23.97 5.79 12.62
C ILE A 92 -22.46 5.64 12.59
N THR A 93 -21.87 5.70 11.41
CA THR A 93 -20.42 5.58 11.25
C THR A 93 -19.68 6.67 12.01
N GLN A 94 -20.13 7.93 11.89
CA GLN A 94 -19.51 9.07 12.55
C GLN A 94 -19.80 9.14 14.05
N ALA A 95 -21.03 8.83 14.48
CA ALA A 95 -21.45 8.95 15.88
C ALA A 95 -21.08 7.73 16.75
N HIS A 96 -20.93 6.55 16.13
CA HIS A 96 -20.80 5.30 16.86
C HIS A 96 -19.52 4.53 16.51
N PHE A 97 -19.28 4.23 15.22
CA PHE A 97 -18.14 3.40 14.82
C PHE A 97 -16.78 4.10 14.96
N LEU A 98 -16.60 5.29 14.38
CA LEU A 98 -15.32 6.01 14.43
C LEU A 98 -14.87 6.31 15.87
N PRO A 99 -15.74 6.77 16.80
CA PRO A 99 -15.35 6.95 18.20
C PRO A 99 -15.03 5.64 18.93
N LEU A 100 -15.52 4.51 18.45
CA LEU A 100 -15.24 3.18 19.01
C LEU A 100 -13.94 2.59 18.46
N TYR A 101 -13.53 2.96 17.24
CA TYR A 101 -12.38 2.39 16.54
C TYR A 101 -11.07 2.31 17.35
N PRO A 102 -10.65 3.35 18.10
CA PRO A 102 -9.43 3.26 18.90
C PRO A 102 -9.47 2.20 20.00
N ILE A 103 -10.66 1.81 20.47
CA ILE A 103 -10.85 0.75 21.46
C ILE A 103 -10.82 -0.61 20.75
N LEU A 104 -11.46 -0.73 19.57
CA LEU A 104 -11.51 -1.99 18.82
C LEU A 104 -10.11 -2.48 18.41
N ILE A 105 -9.22 -1.55 18.06
CA ILE A 105 -7.89 -1.90 17.57
C ILE A 105 -6.92 -2.30 18.68
N GLU A 106 -7.24 -1.98 19.94
CA GLU A 106 -6.47 -2.36 21.13
C GLU A 106 -7.05 -3.61 21.83
N ASP A 107 -8.12 -4.19 21.30
CA ASP A 107 -8.80 -5.35 21.87
C ASP A 107 -8.12 -6.67 21.43
N GLU A 108 -8.55 -7.79 22.02
CA GLU A 108 -8.01 -9.11 21.74
C GLU A 108 -8.45 -9.64 20.36
N ASP A 109 -7.61 -10.50 19.77
CA ASP A 109 -7.94 -11.15 18.50
C ASP A 109 -9.27 -11.95 18.62
N PRO A 110 -10.15 -11.91 17.61
CA PRO A 110 -9.97 -11.35 16.26
C PRO A 110 -10.55 -9.95 16.06
N ILE A 111 -10.89 -9.21 17.13
CA ILE A 111 -11.61 -7.93 17.08
C ILE A 111 -10.87 -6.87 16.24
N PRO A 112 -9.55 -6.63 16.41
CA PRO A 112 -8.81 -5.65 15.61
C PRO A 112 -8.91 -5.90 14.09
N MET A 113 -8.85 -7.17 13.68
CA MET A 113 -8.94 -7.56 12.27
C MET A 113 -10.30 -7.20 11.67
N TYR A 114 -11.40 -7.47 12.38
CA TYR A 114 -12.75 -7.12 11.93
C TYR A 114 -12.94 -5.60 11.86
N ALA A 115 -12.41 -4.87 12.84
CA ALA A 115 -12.49 -3.42 12.86
C ALA A 115 -11.73 -2.78 11.69
N GLN A 116 -10.52 -3.25 11.38
CA GLN A 116 -9.75 -2.80 10.23
C GLN A 116 -10.47 -3.09 8.91
N LYS A 117 -11.02 -4.30 8.76
CA LYS A 117 -11.79 -4.69 7.57
C LYS A 117 -13.01 -3.79 7.37
N LEU A 118 -13.75 -3.48 8.44
CA LEU A 118 -14.88 -2.57 8.37
C LEU A 118 -14.47 -1.14 8.02
N LEU A 119 -13.41 -0.63 8.65
CA LEU A 119 -12.92 0.72 8.37
C LEU A 119 -12.49 0.85 6.91
N LEU A 120 -11.75 -0.13 6.37
CA LEU A 120 -11.33 -0.14 4.98
C LEU A 120 -12.55 -0.11 4.04
N MET A 121 -13.56 -0.95 4.31
CA MET A 121 -14.80 -0.96 3.55
C MET A 121 -15.50 0.41 3.59
N LEU A 122 -15.63 1.02 4.75
CA LEU A 122 -16.26 2.33 4.91
C LEU A 122 -15.49 3.45 4.16
N ILE A 123 -14.17 3.33 4.03
CA ILE A 123 -13.35 4.23 3.19
C ILE A 123 -13.62 3.97 1.70
N GLU A 124 -13.60 2.71 1.26
CA GLU A 124 -13.83 2.33 -0.15
C GLU A 124 -15.21 2.77 -0.66
N PHE A 125 -16.23 2.68 0.19
CA PHE A 125 -17.60 3.13 -0.12
C PHE A 125 -17.84 4.63 0.17
N ASN A 126 -16.81 5.41 0.53
CA ASN A 126 -16.88 6.87 0.78
C ASN A 126 -17.78 7.31 1.95
N TYR A 127 -17.97 6.44 2.95
CA TYR A 127 -18.64 6.78 4.21
C TYR A 127 -17.70 7.43 5.22
N VAL A 128 -16.43 7.04 5.19
CA VAL A 128 -15.35 7.62 5.98
C VAL A 128 -14.32 8.22 5.02
N LYS A 129 -13.93 9.47 5.26
CA LYS A 129 -12.77 10.05 4.58
C LYS A 129 -11.53 9.77 5.41
N VAL A 130 -10.36 9.66 4.78
CA VAL A 130 -9.10 9.54 5.52
C VAL A 130 -8.93 10.72 6.48
N SER A 131 -9.38 11.93 6.11
CA SER A 131 -9.41 13.11 6.99
C SER A 131 -10.08 12.85 8.34
N ASP A 132 -11.06 11.96 8.41
CA ASP A 132 -11.83 11.66 9.62
C ASP A 132 -11.06 10.77 10.62
N ILE A 133 -9.95 10.18 10.17
CA ILE A 133 -9.11 9.24 10.95
C ILE A 133 -7.64 9.70 11.06
N LEU A 134 -7.30 10.94 10.67
CA LEU A 134 -5.95 11.51 10.71
C LEU A 134 -5.44 11.83 12.13
N HIS A 135 -6.00 11.23 13.18
CA HIS A 135 -5.44 11.33 14.52
C HIS A 135 -4.17 10.49 14.61
N MET A 136 -3.07 11.09 15.10
CA MET A 136 -1.76 10.43 15.13
C MET A 136 -1.79 9.03 15.78
N LYS A 137 -2.56 8.86 16.87
CA LYS A 137 -2.73 7.57 17.53
C LYS A 137 -3.32 6.52 16.58
N THR A 138 -4.40 6.87 15.90
CA THR A 138 -5.08 5.98 14.92
C THR A 138 -4.17 5.65 13.76
N VAL A 139 -3.45 6.64 13.21
CA VAL A 139 -2.48 6.41 12.14
C VAL A 139 -1.39 5.44 12.61
N SER A 140 -0.79 5.66 13.78
CA SER A 140 0.22 4.73 14.33
C SER A 140 -0.32 3.31 14.49
N GLN A 141 -1.49 3.14 15.08
CA GLN A 141 -2.14 1.84 15.29
C GLN A 141 -2.35 1.07 13.97
N CYS A 142 -2.73 1.74 12.89
CA CYS A 142 -2.90 1.10 11.59
C CYS A 142 -1.58 0.53 11.02
N PHE A 143 -0.42 1.09 11.40
CA PHE A 143 0.90 0.61 10.98
C PHE A 143 1.56 -0.36 11.98
N GLU A 144 0.96 -0.60 13.16
CA GLU A 144 1.58 -1.42 14.22
C GLU A 144 1.85 -2.87 13.80
N PHE A 145 1.05 -3.44 12.88
CA PHE A 145 1.29 -4.81 12.39
C PHE A 145 2.68 -4.97 11.74
N LEU A 146 3.27 -3.89 11.20
CA LEU A 146 4.63 -3.90 10.64
C LEU A 146 5.72 -4.02 11.71
N LEU A 147 5.37 -3.78 12.98
CA LEU A 147 6.28 -3.89 14.12
C LEU A 147 6.28 -5.30 14.73
N GLY A 148 5.20 -6.06 14.50
CA GLY A 148 4.99 -7.41 15.02
C GLY A 148 5.50 -8.52 14.09
N ASP A 149 4.90 -9.71 14.23
CA ASP A 149 5.16 -10.85 13.35
C ASP A 149 4.48 -10.63 11.99
N LEU A 150 5.27 -10.62 10.92
CA LEU A 150 4.78 -10.42 9.56
C LEU A 150 3.91 -11.58 9.06
N SER A 151 3.94 -12.76 9.70
CA SER A 151 2.98 -13.83 9.40
C SER A 151 1.53 -13.44 9.69
N ASN A 152 1.32 -12.44 10.55
CA ASN A 152 -0.01 -11.94 10.91
C ASN A 152 -0.45 -10.78 10.00
N ALA A 153 0.39 -10.37 9.05
CA ALA A 153 0.02 -9.37 8.07
C ALA A 153 -1.16 -9.88 7.23
N ASN A 154 -2.21 -9.08 7.15
CA ASN A 154 -3.37 -9.38 6.32
C ASN A 154 -3.59 -8.27 5.29
N VAL A 155 -4.30 -8.62 4.21
CA VAL A 155 -4.52 -7.73 3.06
C VAL A 155 -5.22 -6.43 3.45
N ASN A 156 -6.10 -6.46 4.45
CA ASN A 156 -6.84 -5.27 4.89
C ASN A 156 -5.92 -4.28 5.60
N SER A 157 -4.99 -4.75 6.44
CA SER A 157 -4.03 -3.87 7.11
C SER A 157 -3.12 -3.16 6.10
N VAL A 158 -2.63 -3.87 5.07
CA VAL A 158 -1.79 -3.29 4.01
C VAL A 158 -2.58 -2.29 3.17
N LYS A 159 -3.81 -2.64 2.76
CA LYS A 159 -4.70 -1.74 2.00
C LYS A 159 -5.09 -0.49 2.79
N LEU A 160 -5.32 -0.62 4.09
CA LEU A 160 -5.60 0.52 4.96
C LEU A 160 -4.38 1.46 5.05
N CYS A 161 -3.17 0.91 5.22
CA CYS A 161 -1.93 1.70 5.16
C CYS A 161 -1.76 2.40 3.80
N LEU A 162 -2.06 1.70 2.71
CA LEU A 162 -1.99 2.25 1.36
C LEU A 162 -2.99 3.40 1.17
N ALA A 163 -4.25 3.22 1.56
CA ALA A 163 -5.29 4.24 1.46
C ALA A 163 -4.89 5.51 2.23
N MET A 164 -4.42 5.37 3.47
CA MET A 164 -3.96 6.50 4.29
C MET A 164 -2.74 7.20 3.69
N THR A 165 -1.74 6.44 3.23
CA THR A 165 -0.51 7.00 2.63
C THR A 165 -0.82 7.74 1.33
N SER A 166 -1.79 7.26 0.56
CA SER A 166 -2.17 7.84 -0.72
C SER A 166 -3.10 9.04 -0.60
N ALA A 167 -3.77 9.23 0.54
CA ALA A 167 -4.76 10.30 0.73
C ALA A 167 -4.11 11.70 0.76
N PRO A 168 -4.52 12.66 -0.09
CA PRO A 168 -3.84 13.95 -0.19
C PRO A 168 -3.81 14.75 1.13
N GLU A 169 -4.77 14.52 2.03
CA GLU A 169 -4.85 15.15 3.35
C GLU A 169 -3.82 14.61 4.35
N MET A 170 -3.20 13.46 4.09
CA MET A 170 -2.17 12.88 4.94
C MET A 170 -0.89 13.74 4.92
N ASP A 171 -0.51 14.27 6.09
CA ASP A 171 0.74 15.00 6.24
C ASP A 171 1.92 14.04 6.13
N THR A 172 2.87 14.38 5.24
CA THR A 172 4.09 13.60 5.05
C THR A 172 4.96 13.56 6.31
N LYS A 173 4.87 14.59 7.17
CA LYS A 173 5.55 14.58 8.47
C LYS A 173 5.04 13.46 9.36
N ILE A 174 3.73 13.20 9.39
CA ILE A 174 3.16 12.09 10.19
C ILE A 174 3.78 10.77 9.74
N LEU A 175 3.76 10.49 8.44
CA LEU A 175 4.35 9.28 7.86
C LEU A 175 5.85 9.16 8.16
N SER A 176 6.57 10.28 8.07
CA SER A 176 8.01 10.37 8.37
C SER A 176 8.35 10.08 9.85
N HIS A 177 7.43 10.42 10.79
CA HIS A 177 7.60 10.10 12.21
C HIS A 177 7.39 8.62 12.52
N LEU A 178 6.64 7.88 11.70
CA LEU A 178 6.42 6.45 11.90
C LEU A 178 7.70 5.63 11.72
N ARG A 179 8.63 6.07 10.87
CA ARG A 179 9.89 5.38 10.55
C ARG A 179 9.71 3.91 10.14
N VAL A 180 8.73 3.67 9.27
CA VAL A 180 8.28 2.33 8.86
C VAL A 180 8.84 1.88 7.51
N VAL A 181 9.62 2.68 6.79
CA VAL A 181 10.06 2.35 5.42
C VAL A 181 10.79 1.01 5.37
N ARG A 182 11.75 0.80 6.28
CA ARG A 182 12.44 -0.49 6.39
C ARG A 182 11.50 -1.66 6.68
N LYS A 183 10.48 -1.44 7.50
CA LYS A 183 9.50 -2.48 7.86
C LYS A 183 8.59 -2.83 6.68
N ILE A 184 8.21 -1.84 5.88
CA ILE A 184 7.49 -2.05 4.62
C ILE A 184 8.38 -2.82 3.63
N GLY A 185 9.66 -2.49 3.54
CA GLY A 185 10.64 -3.24 2.75
C GLY A 185 10.75 -4.71 3.19
N ASN A 186 10.83 -4.95 4.50
CA ASN A 186 10.84 -6.31 5.05
C ASN A 186 9.53 -7.07 4.77
N LEU A 187 8.38 -6.38 4.80
CA LEU A 187 7.10 -6.98 4.41
C LEU A 187 7.12 -7.40 2.94
N LEU A 188 7.64 -6.56 2.03
CA LEU A 188 7.77 -6.91 0.61
C LEU A 188 8.66 -8.14 0.42
N GLU A 189 9.81 -8.19 1.09
CA GLU A 189 10.69 -9.37 1.09
C GLU A 189 9.98 -10.63 1.59
N PHE A 190 9.24 -10.51 2.69
CA PHE A 190 8.50 -11.63 3.29
C PHE A 190 7.39 -12.14 2.36
N VAL A 191 6.54 -11.24 1.87
CA VAL A 191 5.43 -11.54 0.95
C VAL A 191 5.95 -12.20 -0.33
N TYR A 192 7.05 -11.70 -0.89
CA TYR A 192 7.69 -12.30 -2.05
C TYR A 192 8.28 -13.68 -1.73
N ALA A 193 9.01 -13.83 -0.63
CA ALA A 193 9.65 -15.10 -0.26
C ALA A 193 8.66 -16.20 0.13
N LYS A 194 7.47 -15.83 0.59
CA LYS A 194 6.38 -16.73 0.98
C LYS A 194 5.33 -16.95 -0.10
N ASP A 195 5.48 -16.28 -1.25
CA ASP A 195 4.55 -16.35 -2.38
C ASP A 195 3.10 -16.01 -1.98
N MET A 196 2.94 -14.97 -1.15
CA MET A 196 1.63 -14.45 -0.74
C MET A 196 1.08 -13.52 -1.83
N GLU A 197 0.54 -14.11 -2.90
CA GLU A 197 0.08 -13.39 -4.10
C GLU A 197 -0.92 -12.27 -3.79
N ASP A 198 -1.86 -12.51 -2.87
CA ASP A 198 -2.91 -11.58 -2.45
C ASP A 198 -2.36 -10.32 -1.74
N LEU A 199 -1.15 -10.39 -1.20
CA LEU A 199 -0.47 -9.28 -0.53
C LEU A 199 0.51 -8.54 -1.43
N LEU A 200 0.90 -9.10 -2.58
CA LEU A 200 2.01 -8.58 -3.37
C LEU A 200 1.69 -7.22 -3.99
N GLU A 201 0.55 -7.13 -4.68
CA GLU A 201 0.06 -5.89 -5.28
C GLU A 201 -0.13 -4.76 -4.24
N PRO A 202 -0.89 -4.95 -3.14
CA PRO A 202 -1.09 -3.88 -2.16
C PRO A 202 0.22 -3.49 -1.44
N THR A 203 1.16 -4.42 -1.25
CA THR A 203 2.47 -4.11 -0.64
C THR A 203 3.32 -3.28 -1.60
N LEU A 204 3.36 -3.61 -2.89
CA LEU A 204 4.02 -2.77 -3.91
C LEU A 204 3.37 -1.39 -4.02
N GLY A 205 2.04 -1.33 -3.97
CA GLY A 205 1.29 -0.08 -3.92
C GLY A 205 1.72 0.78 -2.72
N LEU A 206 1.87 0.16 -1.54
CA LEU A 206 2.32 0.85 -0.33
C LEU A 206 3.75 1.37 -0.46
N CYS A 207 4.68 0.57 -1.00
CA CYS A 207 6.03 1.02 -1.33
C CYS A 207 6.01 2.24 -2.24
N LYS A 208 5.26 2.16 -3.35
CA LYS A 208 5.11 3.27 -4.32
C LYS A 208 4.57 4.53 -3.64
N ALA A 209 3.54 4.41 -2.82
CA ALA A 209 2.93 5.54 -2.12
C ALA A 209 3.94 6.25 -1.19
N PHE A 210 4.72 5.49 -0.41
CA PHE A 210 5.79 6.05 0.42
C PHE A 210 6.88 6.72 -0.42
N ILE A 211 7.31 6.11 -1.54
CA ILE A 211 8.32 6.71 -2.42
C ILE A 211 7.82 8.02 -3.03
N LEU A 212 6.57 8.10 -3.48
CA LEU A 212 5.97 9.33 -4.00
C LEU A 212 5.95 10.44 -2.94
N ARG A 213 5.60 10.11 -1.70
CA ARG A 213 5.68 11.04 -0.57
C ARG A 213 7.11 11.49 -0.28
N GLY A 214 8.10 10.60 -0.45
CA GLY A 214 9.52 10.92 -0.34
C GLY A 214 10.01 11.95 -1.36
N ILE A 215 9.39 12.04 -2.54
CA ILE A 215 9.76 13.01 -3.59
C ILE A 215 9.26 14.43 -3.27
N GLY A 216 8.29 14.60 -2.37
CA GLY A 216 7.83 15.92 -1.89
C GLY A 216 6.94 16.71 -2.87
N SER A 217 6.42 16.09 -3.94
CA SER A 217 5.53 16.78 -4.89
C SER A 217 4.06 16.71 -4.46
N ASN A 218 3.56 17.77 -3.83
CA ASN A 218 2.11 17.98 -3.63
C ASN A 218 1.34 18.14 -4.97
N LYS A 219 2.02 18.17 -6.12
CA LYS A 219 1.41 18.26 -7.46
C LYS A 219 1.30 16.92 -8.19
N GLY A 220 1.60 15.79 -7.54
CA GLY A 220 1.68 14.48 -8.22
C GLY A 220 1.16 13.29 -7.42
N ILE A 221 0.22 13.49 -6.48
CA ILE A 221 -0.47 12.37 -5.81
C ILE A 221 -1.56 11.77 -6.72
N ALA A 222 -1.96 12.48 -7.79
CA ALA A 222 -2.73 11.88 -8.87
C ALA A 222 -1.85 10.84 -9.58
N TYR A 223 -2.29 9.58 -9.61
CA TYR A 223 -1.77 8.53 -10.48
C TYR A 223 -1.67 9.08 -11.91
N SER A 224 -0.48 9.57 -12.28
CA SER A 224 -0.20 9.97 -13.65
C SER A 224 -0.27 8.72 -14.51
N LYS A 225 -1.17 8.71 -15.50
CA LYS A 225 -1.21 7.67 -16.53
C LYS A 225 0.01 7.72 -17.47
N ASP A 226 0.80 8.79 -17.37
CA ASP A 226 2.07 8.87 -18.09
C ASP A 226 3.12 8.03 -17.35
N PRO A 227 3.85 7.17 -18.06
CA PRO A 227 4.84 6.32 -17.43
C PRO A 227 5.88 7.17 -16.71
N ALA A 228 6.14 6.85 -15.44
CA ALA A 228 7.27 7.42 -14.72
C ALA A 228 8.56 7.06 -15.48
N LEU A 229 9.00 7.98 -16.34
CA LEU A 229 10.27 7.91 -17.04
C LEU A 229 11.20 8.95 -16.39
N LEU A 230 12.45 8.57 -16.21
CA LEU A 230 13.52 9.52 -15.95
C LEU A 230 13.83 10.20 -17.28
N GLY A 231 13.19 11.34 -17.55
CA GLY A 231 13.57 12.19 -18.67
C GLY A 231 14.90 12.91 -18.40
N ASN A 232 15.51 13.50 -19.42
CA ASN A 232 16.75 14.28 -19.27
C ASN A 232 16.63 15.47 -18.28
N ILE A 233 15.41 15.89 -17.94
CA ILE A 233 15.16 16.96 -16.94
C ILE A 233 15.28 16.42 -15.49
N ALA A 234 15.25 15.11 -15.28
CA ALA A 234 15.54 14.52 -13.96
C ALA A 234 16.98 14.78 -13.48
N PHE A 235 17.85 15.24 -14.39
CA PHE A 235 19.23 15.66 -14.10
C PHE A 235 19.34 17.12 -13.66
N ASP A 236 18.28 17.93 -13.82
CA ASP A 236 18.22 19.35 -13.40
C ASP A 236 17.69 19.49 -11.96
N MET A 237 18.05 18.59 -11.04
CA MET A 237 17.73 18.74 -9.61
C MET A 237 18.57 19.87 -8.95
N THR A 238 18.36 21.10 -9.43
CA THR A 238 18.36 22.34 -8.67
C THR A 238 16.96 22.66 -8.13
N ILE A 239 16.02 21.71 -8.21
CA ILE A 239 14.86 21.74 -7.32
C ILE A 239 15.44 21.46 -5.93
N ALA A 240 15.65 22.53 -5.16
CA ALA A 240 15.73 22.44 -3.72
C ALA A 240 14.48 21.67 -3.28
N VAL A 241 14.60 20.35 -3.17
CA VAL A 241 13.59 19.54 -2.50
C VAL A 241 13.59 20.12 -1.10
N ASP A 242 12.47 20.75 -0.74
CA ASP A 242 12.32 21.33 0.56
C ASP A 242 12.37 20.17 1.56
N GLN A 243 13.57 19.87 2.07
CA GLN A 243 13.87 18.69 2.89
C GLN A 243 12.98 18.62 4.14
N GLN A 244 12.31 19.72 4.49
CA GLN A 244 11.32 19.81 5.54
C GLN A 244 10.02 19.02 5.29
N HIS A 245 9.78 18.52 4.08
CA HIS A 245 8.52 17.87 3.69
C HIS A 245 8.66 16.44 3.14
N CYS A 246 9.83 15.79 3.29
CA CYS A 246 10.08 14.43 2.81
C CYS A 246 10.00 13.37 3.93
N ILE A 247 9.87 12.10 3.53
CA ILE A 247 10.01 10.94 4.43
C ILE A 247 11.49 10.71 4.72
N ASN A 248 11.87 10.79 5.99
CA ASN A 248 13.26 10.82 6.43
C ASN A 248 14.00 9.49 6.21
N ASP A 249 13.30 8.38 6.28
CA ASP A 249 13.84 7.01 6.15
C ASP A 249 13.62 6.43 4.75
N ILE A 250 13.25 7.24 3.74
CA ILE A 250 12.94 6.73 2.40
C ILE A 250 14.10 5.98 1.73
N SER A 251 15.33 6.34 2.09
CA SER A 251 16.56 5.71 1.65
C SER A 251 16.66 4.23 2.04
N ASP A 252 15.93 3.79 3.06
CA ASP A 252 15.94 2.38 3.49
C ASP A 252 15.40 1.44 2.42
N PHE A 253 14.54 1.89 1.51
CA PHE A 253 14.09 1.07 0.37
C PHE A 253 15.22 0.68 -0.59
N GLY A 254 16.40 1.33 -0.52
CA GLY A 254 17.56 0.97 -1.33
C GLY A 254 18.00 -0.50 -1.13
N SER A 255 17.79 -1.08 0.06
CA SER A 255 18.10 -2.49 0.30
C SER A 255 17.14 -3.45 -0.42
N ASN A 256 15.92 -3.01 -0.75
CA ASN A 256 14.89 -3.85 -1.35
C ASN A 256 14.92 -3.83 -2.90
N VAL A 257 15.88 -3.13 -3.53
CA VAL A 257 16.03 -3.07 -4.99
C VAL A 257 16.13 -4.46 -5.62
N ALA A 258 16.77 -5.42 -4.96
CA ALA A 258 16.86 -6.79 -5.44
C ALA A 258 15.47 -7.43 -5.63
N VAL A 259 14.55 -7.23 -4.68
CA VAL A 259 13.18 -7.77 -4.75
C VAL A 259 12.37 -7.05 -5.81
N PHE A 260 12.49 -5.73 -5.93
CA PHE A 260 11.84 -5.01 -7.04
C PHE A 260 12.30 -5.57 -8.40
N LEU A 261 13.60 -5.81 -8.60
CA LEU A 261 14.12 -6.39 -9.85
C LEU A 261 13.57 -7.79 -10.12
N ASP A 262 13.45 -8.63 -9.10
CA ASP A 262 12.86 -9.97 -9.25
C ASP A 262 11.39 -9.89 -9.65
N LEU A 263 10.63 -8.94 -9.07
CA LEU A 263 9.22 -8.72 -9.35
C LEU A 263 8.96 -8.12 -10.74
N ILE A 264 9.88 -7.31 -11.28
CA ILE A 264 9.81 -6.85 -12.68
C ILE A 264 9.84 -8.06 -13.64
N GLY A 265 10.55 -9.13 -13.26
CA GLY A 265 10.64 -10.35 -14.05
C GLY A 265 9.40 -11.25 -14.01
N LYS A 266 8.41 -10.99 -13.15
CA LYS A 266 7.16 -11.77 -13.12
C LYS A 266 6.32 -11.51 -14.39
N LEU A 267 5.58 -12.54 -14.83
CA LEU A 267 4.73 -12.49 -16.04
C LEU A 267 3.47 -11.63 -15.84
N GLU A 268 3.04 -11.44 -14.59
CA GLU A 268 1.91 -10.58 -14.25
C GLU A 268 2.25 -9.12 -14.56
N THR A 269 1.53 -8.54 -15.52
CA THR A 269 1.84 -7.23 -16.06
C THR A 269 1.71 -6.12 -15.02
N GLU A 270 0.78 -6.23 -14.08
CA GLU A 270 0.52 -5.22 -13.05
C GLU A 270 1.62 -5.19 -11.98
N ILE A 271 1.99 -6.36 -11.44
CA ILE A 271 3.10 -6.50 -10.50
C ILE A 271 4.42 -6.02 -11.12
N SER A 272 4.69 -6.44 -12.36
CA SER A 272 5.89 -6.02 -13.10
C SER A 272 5.91 -4.51 -13.36
N ASP A 273 4.77 -3.91 -13.72
CA ASP A 273 4.64 -2.47 -13.91
C ASP A 273 4.90 -1.71 -12.60
N LEU A 274 4.21 -2.05 -11.52
CA LEU A 274 4.36 -1.42 -10.20
C LEU A 274 5.79 -1.52 -9.67
N ALA A 275 6.43 -2.69 -9.77
CA ALA A 275 7.80 -2.88 -9.34
C ALA A 275 8.79 -2.03 -10.15
N SER A 276 8.62 -1.98 -11.48
CA SER A 276 9.47 -1.16 -12.35
C SER A 276 9.31 0.34 -12.08
N GLU A 277 8.10 0.77 -11.72
CA GLU A 277 7.80 2.14 -11.34
C GLU A 277 8.42 2.48 -9.98
N CYS A 278 8.35 1.57 -9.00
CA CYS A 278 9.00 1.75 -7.70
C CYS A 278 10.51 1.98 -7.85
N VAL A 279 11.21 1.22 -8.71
CA VAL A 279 12.65 1.42 -8.96
C VAL A 279 12.92 2.83 -9.51
N VAL A 280 12.15 3.27 -10.50
CA VAL A 280 12.33 4.60 -11.10
C VAL A 280 12.04 5.73 -10.10
N LEU A 281 10.96 5.60 -9.34
CA LEU A 281 10.59 6.59 -8.33
C LEU A 281 11.62 6.61 -7.19
N LEU A 282 12.16 5.46 -6.80
CA LEU A 282 13.18 5.37 -5.76
C LEU A 282 14.49 6.03 -6.21
N LEU A 283 14.86 5.92 -7.48
CA LEU A 283 16.00 6.66 -8.05
C LEU A 283 15.79 8.19 -7.99
N LYS A 284 14.54 8.67 -7.96
CA LYS A 284 14.23 10.09 -7.75
C LYS A 284 14.25 10.47 -6.26
N ALA A 285 13.68 9.62 -5.40
CA ALA A 285 13.52 9.90 -3.97
C ALA A 285 14.82 9.74 -3.16
N ALA A 286 15.59 8.68 -3.45
CA ALA A 286 16.83 8.30 -2.76
C ALA A 286 17.89 7.89 -3.79
N PRO A 287 18.39 8.83 -4.62
CA PRO A 287 19.21 8.52 -5.80
C PRO A 287 20.49 7.76 -5.45
N ARG A 288 21.09 8.03 -4.28
CA ARG A 288 22.32 7.35 -3.84
C ARG A 288 22.06 5.89 -3.50
N GLU A 289 21.09 5.62 -2.63
CA GLU A 289 20.80 4.28 -2.12
C GLU A 289 20.18 3.39 -3.19
N ALA A 290 19.32 3.95 -4.04
CA ALA A 290 18.78 3.26 -5.21
C ALA A 290 19.87 2.87 -6.22
N THR A 291 20.83 3.78 -6.47
CA THR A 291 21.99 3.51 -7.34
C THR A 291 22.86 2.40 -6.77
N ILE A 292 23.14 2.44 -5.45
CA ILE A 292 23.86 1.37 -4.77
C ILE A 292 23.13 0.04 -4.98
N GLY A 293 21.83 -0.01 -4.67
CA GLY A 293 21.01 -1.21 -4.82
C GLY A 293 21.01 -1.77 -6.25
N LEU A 294 20.92 -0.93 -7.28
CA LEU A 294 20.98 -1.38 -8.67
C LEU A 294 22.37 -1.93 -9.05
N LEU A 295 23.43 -1.21 -8.71
CA LEU A 295 24.79 -1.58 -9.09
C LEU A 295 25.32 -2.80 -8.33
N THR A 296 24.84 -3.08 -7.12
CA THR A 296 25.14 -4.33 -6.42
C THR A 296 24.38 -5.52 -7.00
N ASN A 297 23.32 -5.28 -7.78
CA ASN A 297 22.46 -6.30 -8.39
C ASN A 297 22.63 -6.43 -9.92
N LEU A 298 23.81 -6.06 -10.46
CA LEU A 298 24.13 -6.19 -11.90
C LEU A 298 23.82 -7.56 -12.52
N PRO A 299 24.08 -8.71 -11.86
CA PRO A 299 23.71 -10.02 -12.41
C PRO A 299 22.20 -10.17 -12.65
N LYS A 300 21.35 -9.66 -11.74
CA LYS A 300 19.89 -9.68 -11.88
C LYS A 300 19.42 -8.76 -13.02
N ILE A 301 20.06 -7.59 -13.15
CA ILE A 301 19.79 -6.67 -14.26
C ILE A 301 20.11 -7.34 -15.61
N TYR A 302 21.24 -8.05 -15.71
CA TYR A 302 21.59 -8.80 -16.91
C TYR A 302 20.52 -9.82 -17.27
N THR A 303 20.12 -10.68 -16.32
CA THR A 303 19.09 -11.73 -16.58
C THR A 303 17.74 -11.13 -16.96
N LEU A 304 17.37 -10.00 -16.34
CA LEU A 304 16.14 -9.30 -16.63
C LEU A 304 16.14 -8.67 -18.02
N LEU A 305 17.25 -8.02 -18.42
CA LEU A 305 17.39 -7.48 -19.77
C LEU A 305 17.36 -8.57 -20.84
N GLU A 306 17.99 -9.71 -20.57
CA GLU A 306 18.00 -10.88 -21.47
C GLU A 306 16.58 -11.44 -21.66
N SER A 307 15.81 -11.61 -20.59
CA SER A 307 14.43 -12.11 -20.68
C SER A 307 13.49 -11.11 -21.35
N MET A 308 13.57 -9.82 -21.01
CA MET A 308 12.71 -8.78 -21.58
C MET A 308 13.02 -8.50 -23.05
N HIS A 309 14.28 -8.68 -23.48
CA HIS A 309 14.65 -8.63 -24.89
C HIS A 309 13.89 -9.68 -25.71
N GLN A 310 13.61 -10.85 -25.14
CA GLN A 310 12.88 -11.93 -25.79
C GLN A 310 11.35 -11.72 -25.75
N HIS A 311 10.82 -11.07 -24.70
CA HIS A 311 9.38 -11.01 -24.41
C HIS A 311 8.68 -9.66 -24.68
N LEU A 312 9.32 -8.68 -25.36
CA LEU A 312 8.70 -7.44 -25.89
C LEU A 312 7.96 -6.54 -24.85
N SER A 313 8.29 -6.58 -23.56
CA SER A 313 7.72 -5.69 -22.54
C SER A 313 8.29 -4.26 -22.64
N GLY A 314 7.65 -3.42 -23.45
CA GLY A 314 8.22 -2.14 -23.87
C GLY A 314 8.45 -1.12 -22.76
N ILE A 315 7.50 -0.95 -21.83
CA ILE A 315 7.58 0.14 -20.83
C ILE A 315 8.49 -0.17 -19.64
N GLN A 316 8.44 -1.40 -19.14
CA GLN A 316 9.31 -1.83 -18.06
C GLN A 316 10.77 -1.84 -18.54
N LEU A 317 11.02 -2.25 -19.79
CA LEU A 317 12.35 -2.22 -20.39
C LEU A 317 12.88 -0.78 -20.51
N LEU A 318 12.03 0.16 -20.96
CA LEU A 318 12.37 1.58 -20.99
C LEU A 318 12.77 2.11 -19.61
N ARG A 319 11.95 1.84 -18.58
CA ARG A 319 12.21 2.24 -17.19
C ARG A 319 13.55 1.69 -16.68
N LEU A 320 13.82 0.42 -16.95
CA LEU A 320 15.07 -0.24 -16.54
C LEU A 320 16.29 0.37 -17.24
N LEU A 321 16.22 0.60 -18.55
CA LEU A 321 17.32 1.20 -19.32
C LEU A 321 17.65 2.62 -18.84
N TYR A 322 16.63 3.47 -18.67
CA TYR A 322 16.85 4.83 -18.16
C TYR A 322 17.29 4.84 -16.69
N GLY A 323 16.71 3.98 -15.85
CA GLY A 323 17.11 3.86 -14.45
C GLY A 323 18.56 3.40 -14.30
N PHE A 324 19.01 2.48 -15.17
CA PHE A 324 20.39 2.04 -15.16
C PHE A 324 21.35 3.11 -15.70
N ALA A 325 20.96 3.84 -16.75
CA ALA A 325 21.75 4.96 -17.27
C ALA A 325 21.92 6.06 -16.20
N PHE A 326 20.83 6.38 -15.49
CA PHE A 326 20.85 7.30 -14.35
C PHE A 326 21.81 6.83 -13.26
N SER A 327 21.75 5.55 -12.89
CA SER A 327 22.63 4.95 -11.87
C SER A 327 24.11 5.03 -12.25
N CYS A 328 24.43 4.79 -13.52
CA CYS A 328 25.80 4.93 -14.03
C CYS A 328 26.30 6.38 -13.93
N ARG A 329 25.46 7.36 -14.28
CA ARG A 329 25.80 8.78 -14.12
C ARG A 329 25.99 9.16 -12.66
N GLN A 330 25.09 8.70 -11.80
CA GLN A 330 25.09 8.99 -10.37
C GLN A 330 26.32 8.39 -9.67
N TYR A 331 26.75 7.19 -10.09
CA TYR A 331 28.00 6.58 -9.64
C TYR A 331 29.21 7.48 -9.91
N LEU A 332 29.30 8.04 -11.12
CA LEU A 332 30.39 8.91 -11.55
C LEU A 332 30.32 10.29 -10.88
N SER A 333 29.14 10.91 -10.85
CA SER A 333 28.96 12.28 -10.33
C SER A 333 29.21 12.37 -8.82
N GLN A 334 28.90 11.31 -8.08
CA GLN A 334 29.07 11.24 -6.62
C GLN A 334 30.35 10.50 -6.20
N ALA A 335 31.22 10.12 -7.15
CA ALA A 335 32.45 9.36 -6.91
C ALA A 335 32.22 8.14 -5.99
N MET A 336 31.19 7.34 -6.29
CA MET A 336 30.80 6.22 -5.45
C MET A 336 31.86 5.12 -5.44
N ILE A 337 32.16 4.58 -4.25
CA ILE A 337 33.13 3.50 -4.06
C ILE A 337 32.37 2.16 -4.00
N ILE A 338 31.90 1.69 -5.15
CA ILE A 338 31.25 0.39 -5.31
C ILE A 338 32.08 -0.44 -6.30
N SER A 339 32.40 -1.67 -5.92
CA SER A 339 33.09 -2.62 -6.79
C SER A 339 32.11 -3.16 -7.83
N LEU A 340 32.40 -2.90 -9.11
CA LEU A 340 31.55 -3.35 -10.21
C LEU A 340 32.17 -4.57 -10.89
N ALA A 341 31.35 -5.59 -11.14
CA ALA A 341 31.78 -6.78 -11.86
C ALA A 341 31.98 -6.46 -13.36
N VAL A 342 33.22 -6.17 -13.76
CA VAL A 342 33.60 -5.79 -15.14
C VAL A 342 33.12 -6.81 -16.17
N SER A 343 33.15 -8.10 -15.83
CA SER A 343 32.65 -9.18 -16.70
C SER A 343 31.14 -9.07 -16.96
N THR A 344 30.35 -8.73 -15.94
CA THR A 344 28.91 -8.52 -16.06
C THR A 344 28.59 -7.26 -16.85
N ILE A 345 29.33 -6.17 -16.62
CA ILE A 345 29.18 -4.93 -17.41
C ILE A 345 29.37 -5.22 -18.90
N LYS A 346 30.44 -5.93 -19.27
CA LYS A 346 30.70 -6.29 -20.68
C LYS A 346 29.56 -7.11 -21.29
N LYS A 347 28.99 -8.06 -20.54
CA LYS A 347 27.84 -8.85 -21.01
C LYS A 347 26.61 -7.96 -21.25
N ILE A 348 26.37 -7.00 -20.36
CA ILE A 348 25.28 -6.03 -20.53
C ILE A 348 25.54 -5.14 -21.75
N GLU A 349 26.75 -4.61 -21.95
CA GLU A 349 27.10 -3.81 -23.15
C GLU A 349 26.77 -4.52 -24.46
N VAL A 350 27.01 -5.84 -24.54
CA VAL A 350 26.66 -6.67 -25.69
C VAL A 350 25.14 -6.74 -25.90
N LEU A 351 24.36 -6.99 -24.85
CA LEU A 351 22.88 -6.99 -24.92
C LEU A 351 22.34 -5.62 -25.35
N ILE A 352 22.86 -4.54 -24.77
CA ILE A 352 22.44 -3.16 -25.09
C ILE A 352 22.70 -2.82 -26.55
N SER A 353 23.81 -3.31 -27.13
CA SER A 353 24.13 -3.11 -28.55
C SER A 353 23.03 -3.70 -29.46
N GLY A 354 22.43 -4.83 -29.09
CA GLY A 354 21.27 -5.39 -29.79
C GLY A 354 20.02 -4.51 -29.67
N LEU A 355 19.78 -3.91 -28.51
CA LEU A 355 18.62 -3.07 -28.23
C LEU A 355 18.66 -1.69 -28.93
N GLN A 356 19.83 -1.21 -29.37
CA GLN A 356 19.96 0.05 -30.11
C GLN A 356 19.22 0.04 -31.45
N ASN A 357 18.92 -1.15 -32.00
CA ASN A 357 18.15 -1.35 -33.22
C ASN A 357 16.70 -1.80 -32.95
N SER A 358 16.23 -1.72 -31.70
CA SER A 358 14.87 -2.12 -31.32
C SER A 358 13.83 -1.25 -32.03
N LYS A 359 12.73 -1.89 -32.46
CA LYS A 359 11.55 -1.23 -33.04
C LYS A 359 10.55 -0.74 -31.98
N ILE A 360 10.77 -1.09 -30.71
CA ILE A 360 9.91 -0.63 -29.61
C ILE A 360 10.15 0.88 -29.42
N PRO A 361 9.08 1.70 -29.40
CA PRO A 361 9.20 3.16 -29.20
C PRO A 361 10.09 3.52 -28.01
N GLY A 362 11.08 4.39 -28.22
CA GLY A 362 11.98 4.89 -27.19
C GLY A 362 13.11 3.93 -26.74
N VAL A 363 13.00 2.61 -26.96
CA VAL A 363 13.98 1.64 -26.44
C VAL A 363 15.35 1.82 -27.08
N ALA A 364 15.40 2.05 -28.39
CA ALA A 364 16.65 2.34 -29.11
C ALA A 364 17.37 3.57 -28.53
N GLU A 365 16.63 4.61 -28.16
CA GLU A 365 17.20 5.83 -27.57
C GLU A 365 17.69 5.60 -26.14
N ALA A 366 16.89 4.93 -25.31
CA ALA A 366 17.27 4.56 -23.95
C ALA A 366 18.53 3.67 -23.94
N ALA A 367 18.62 2.72 -24.88
CA ALA A 367 19.77 1.85 -25.05
C ALA A 367 21.04 2.61 -25.48
N ARG A 368 20.93 3.59 -26.39
CA ARG A 368 22.07 4.47 -26.74
C ARG A 368 22.55 5.28 -25.56
N SER A 369 21.62 5.90 -24.82
CA SER A 369 21.93 6.66 -23.61
C SER A 369 22.67 5.80 -22.58
N LEU A 370 22.15 4.60 -22.28
CA LEU A 370 22.82 3.67 -21.37
C LEU A 370 24.20 3.24 -21.87
N SER A 371 24.34 2.96 -23.17
CA SER A 371 25.62 2.55 -23.76
C SER A 371 26.72 3.60 -23.56
N LEU A 372 26.39 4.89 -23.73
CA LEU A 372 27.33 5.99 -23.47
C LEU A 372 27.76 6.04 -22.00
N GLU A 373 26.84 5.80 -21.06
CA GLU A 373 27.17 5.83 -19.63
C GLU A 373 27.97 4.62 -19.17
N LEU A 374 27.69 3.43 -19.69
CA LEU A 374 28.45 2.22 -19.40
C LEU A 374 29.93 2.34 -19.80
N GLN A 375 30.21 3.00 -20.93
CA GLN A 375 31.58 3.24 -21.39
C GLN A 375 32.41 4.12 -20.45
N ARG A 376 31.75 4.95 -19.63
CA ARG A 376 32.38 5.87 -18.69
C ARG A 376 32.71 5.21 -17.34
N LEU A 377 32.17 4.01 -17.07
CA LEU A 377 32.42 3.30 -15.82
C LEU A 377 33.88 2.81 -15.74
N PRO A 378 34.47 2.74 -14.53
CA PRO A 378 35.81 2.20 -14.31
C PRO A 378 35.90 0.74 -14.80
N ARG A 379 37.03 0.40 -15.42
CA ARG A 379 37.29 -0.92 -16.03
C ARG A 379 38.43 -1.69 -15.36
N VAL A 380 38.90 -1.20 -14.20
CA VAL A 380 40.12 -1.66 -13.51
C VAL A 380 39.76 -2.63 -12.40
#